data_AF-A0A6B3CRJ5-F1
#
_entry.id   AF-A0A6B3CRJ5-F1
#
_cell.length_a   1.000
_cell.length_b   1.000
_cell.length_c   1.000
_cell.angle_alpha   90.00
_cell.angle_beta   90.00
_cell.angle_gamma   90.00
#
_symmetry.space_group_name_H-M   'P 1'
#
loop_
_entity.id
_entity.type
_entity.pdbx_description
1 polymer ?
#
loop_
_entity_poly.entity_id
_entity_poly.type
_entity_poly.pdbx_seq_one_letter_code
_entity_poly.pdbx_strand_id
1 'polypeptide(L)'
;MTQHATQAAQGEGSALTIPPSLVGVWRARAVEDATGDAEPVDVEIEFGADRIVRLAGPRDEHGEPYFTGRGEWSQDPATEGLFRFALRHPLPGPVPGEARAELDGAFLHGRGFLAKGHTYCHYEDGTVTGPSVITVEGADVSAPVVVLHRWTTSPERQNAVADTLLDAWRRTPAPASPRALTVFVSTNGDTVFGYEQWSSSAELRDFERLGRQAVEGGAIEGAERSPALVTVPYRSRTVDPGPAGSSATPGCVVITTFGFGSAENARAWADAITVAETAQPEPTPGLLARHFLISGAAADGGVQVLNCSEWSGEDAHRAFLENPVVTPEWQRVEEFTSGITHGPGRRCVPRGTLPTD
;
A
#
# COMPACT_ATOMS: atom_id res chain seq x y z
N MET A 1 -54.24 -21.75 3.21
CA MET A 1 -53.11 -22.22 2.38
C MET A 1 -52.17 -21.04 2.22
N THR A 2 -51.17 -20.96 3.09
CA THR A 2 -50.27 -19.80 3.18
C THR A 2 -48.88 -20.30 2.79
N GLN A 3 -48.38 -19.80 1.67
CA GLN A 3 -47.04 -20.12 1.16
C GLN A 3 -45.98 -19.55 2.12
N HIS A 4 -45.11 -20.41 2.62
CA HIS A 4 -43.88 -20.02 3.28
C HIS A 4 -42.87 -19.57 2.23
N ALA A 5 -42.54 -18.28 2.24
CA ALA A 5 -41.39 -17.74 1.54
C ALA A 5 -40.14 -17.99 2.41
N THR A 6 -39.21 -18.78 1.87
CA THR A 6 -37.89 -19.01 2.45
C THR A 6 -37.05 -17.76 2.29
N GLN A 7 -36.78 -17.07 3.40
CA GLN A 7 -35.88 -15.92 3.45
C GLN A 7 -34.44 -16.43 3.36
N ALA A 8 -33.76 -16.12 2.26
CA ALA A 8 -32.33 -16.39 2.11
C ALA A 8 -31.57 -15.56 3.14
N ALA A 9 -30.73 -16.23 3.94
CA ALA A 9 -29.82 -15.59 4.86
C ALA A 9 -28.81 -14.76 4.07
N GLN A 10 -28.86 -13.44 4.25
CA GLN A 10 -27.77 -12.54 3.87
C GLN A 10 -26.58 -12.87 4.77
N GLY A 11 -25.52 -13.44 4.19
CA GLY A 11 -24.25 -13.60 4.89
C GLY A 11 -23.70 -12.23 5.27
N GLU A 12 -23.36 -12.06 6.53
CA GLU A 12 -22.62 -10.91 7.04
C GLU A 12 -21.32 -10.78 6.24
N GLY A 13 -21.23 -9.71 5.43
CA GLY A 13 -20.05 -9.43 4.61
C GLY A 13 -18.86 -9.16 5.52
N SER A 14 -17.90 -10.08 5.54
CA SER A 14 -16.57 -9.82 6.07
C SER A 14 -16.00 -8.60 5.36
N ALA A 15 -15.62 -7.57 6.13
CA ALA A 15 -14.97 -6.38 5.62
C ALA A 15 -13.78 -6.78 4.73
N LEU A 16 -13.65 -6.17 3.54
CA LEU A 16 -12.51 -6.42 2.66
C LEU A 16 -11.24 -5.87 3.33
N THR A 17 -10.48 -6.74 3.99
CA THR A 17 -9.16 -6.38 4.54
C THR A 17 -8.10 -6.57 3.47
N ILE A 18 -7.80 -5.47 2.76
CA ILE A 18 -6.66 -5.39 1.86
C ILE A 18 -5.55 -4.66 2.61
N PRO A 19 -4.35 -5.25 2.77
CA PRO A 19 -3.24 -4.55 3.37
C PRO A 19 -2.95 -3.29 2.55
N PRO A 20 -2.79 -2.13 3.21
CA PRO A 20 -2.53 -0.89 2.52
C PRO A 20 -1.25 -1.02 1.69
N SER A 21 -1.23 -0.37 0.53
CA SER A 21 -0.01 -0.28 -0.27
C SER A 21 1.08 0.45 0.52
N LEU A 22 2.32 -0.02 0.45
CA LEU A 22 3.44 0.71 1.04
C LEU A 22 3.78 1.96 0.24
N VAL A 23 3.96 3.09 0.92
CA VAL A 23 4.61 4.27 0.36
C VAL A 23 6.12 4.15 0.49
N GLY A 24 6.60 3.65 1.63
CA GLY A 24 8.03 3.38 1.82
C GLY A 24 8.33 2.71 3.16
N VAL A 25 9.53 2.12 3.24
CA VAL A 25 10.10 1.54 4.46
C VAL A 25 11.52 2.09 4.60
N TRP A 26 11.84 2.63 5.78
CA TRP A 26 13.15 3.19 6.07
C TRP A 26 13.74 2.52 7.30
N ARG A 27 15.02 2.14 7.24
CA ARG A 27 15.79 1.99 8.48
C ARG A 27 16.23 3.38 8.89
N ALA A 28 15.85 3.77 10.09
CA ALA A 28 16.10 5.08 10.60
C ALA A 28 16.89 5.02 11.90
N ARG A 29 17.67 6.07 12.14
CA ARG A 29 18.32 6.32 13.41
C ARG A 29 17.54 7.41 14.14
N ALA A 30 16.95 7.04 15.26
CA ALA A 30 16.25 7.95 16.14
C ALA A 30 17.19 8.38 17.28
N VAL A 31 17.36 9.68 17.46
CA VAL A 31 18.10 10.28 18.58
C VAL A 31 17.12 11.13 19.37
N GLU A 32 16.89 10.75 20.62
CA GLU A 32 16.09 11.54 21.56
C GLU A 32 17.02 12.30 22.49
N ASP A 33 17.12 13.61 22.27
CA ASP A 33 18.04 14.47 22.97
C ASP A 33 17.34 15.22 24.11
N ALA A 34 17.64 14.81 25.33
CA ALA A 34 17.33 15.57 26.55
C ALA A 34 18.56 16.28 27.14
N THR A 35 19.80 15.93 26.75
CA THR A 35 21.05 16.33 27.46
C THR A 35 22.34 16.44 26.61
N GLY A 36 22.34 16.03 25.34
CA GLY A 36 23.41 16.21 24.35
C GLY A 36 24.18 14.92 23.98
N ASP A 37 24.02 13.84 24.74
CA ASP A 37 24.85 12.62 24.64
C ASP A 37 24.04 11.31 24.38
N ALA A 38 22.79 11.42 23.88
CA ALA A 38 21.96 10.24 23.65
C ALA A 38 22.47 9.41 22.46
N GLU A 39 22.68 8.11 22.68
CA GLU A 39 23.02 7.19 21.60
C GLU A 39 21.84 6.99 20.63
N PRO A 40 22.07 6.96 19.32
CA PRO A 40 21.03 6.69 18.33
C PRO A 40 20.49 5.26 18.47
N VAL A 41 19.18 5.12 18.35
CA VAL A 41 18.49 3.83 18.29
C VAL A 41 18.12 3.54 16.84
N ASP A 42 18.54 2.39 16.33
CA ASP A 42 18.11 1.91 15.01
C ASP A 42 16.66 1.41 15.09
N VAL A 43 15.81 1.93 14.22
CA VAL A 43 14.39 1.59 14.10
C VAL A 43 14.01 1.37 12.64
N GLU A 44 12.89 0.69 12.40
CA GLU A 44 12.28 0.56 11.09
C GLU A 44 10.96 1.33 11.09
N ILE A 45 10.79 2.23 10.12
CA ILE A 45 9.59 3.05 9.99
C ILE A 45 8.95 2.79 8.63
N GLU A 46 7.67 2.48 8.66
CA GLU A 46 6.89 2.12 7.50
C GLU A 46 5.76 3.13 7.32
N PHE A 47 5.68 3.71 6.13
CA PHE A 47 4.61 4.64 5.77
C PHE A 47 3.67 3.92 4.83
N GLY A 48 2.46 3.64 5.32
CA GLY A 48 1.39 3.03 4.53
C GLY A 48 0.60 4.09 3.78
N ALA A 49 0.09 3.75 2.60
CA ALA A 49 -0.72 4.67 1.82
C ALA A 49 -2.07 4.98 2.48
N ASP A 50 -2.48 4.21 3.50
CA ASP A 50 -3.62 4.43 4.41
C ASP A 50 -3.40 5.57 5.42
N ARG A 51 -2.34 6.37 5.27
CA ARG A 51 -1.92 7.39 6.25
C ARG A 51 -1.53 6.82 7.61
N ILE A 52 -1.32 5.52 7.72
CA ILE A 52 -0.80 4.90 8.94
C ILE A 52 0.72 4.78 8.85
N VAL A 53 1.40 5.24 9.89
CA VAL A 53 2.82 4.97 10.09
C VAL A 53 2.99 3.86 11.12
N ARG A 54 3.87 2.91 10.84
CA ARG A 54 4.23 1.81 11.76
C ARG A 54 5.70 1.92 12.10
N LEU A 55 6.03 1.59 13.35
CA LEU A 55 7.37 1.65 13.90
C LEU A 55 7.72 0.28 14.47
N ALA A 56 8.90 -0.23 14.16
CA ALA A 56 9.50 -1.35 14.87
C ALA A 56 10.83 -0.90 15.49
N GLY A 57 10.98 -1.15 16.79
CA GLY A 57 12.22 -0.92 17.51
C GLY A 57 13.32 -1.91 17.13
N PRO A 58 14.48 -1.87 17.81
CA PRO A 58 15.53 -2.86 17.62
C PRO A 58 14.99 -4.28 17.84
N ARG A 59 15.57 -5.24 17.12
CA ARG A 59 15.16 -6.66 17.17
C ARG A 59 16.04 -7.44 18.14
N ASP A 60 15.46 -8.44 18.79
CA ASP A 60 16.15 -9.39 19.66
C ASP A 60 16.87 -10.50 18.87
N GLU A 61 17.45 -11.49 19.57
CA GLU A 61 18.16 -12.62 18.96
C GLU A 61 17.26 -13.53 18.11
N HIS A 62 15.94 -13.45 18.29
CA HIS A 62 14.94 -14.19 17.52
C HIS A 62 14.39 -13.38 16.34
N GLY A 63 14.79 -12.12 16.21
CA GLY A 63 14.32 -11.21 15.17
C GLY A 63 13.02 -10.48 15.54
N GLU A 64 12.52 -10.60 16.77
CA GLU A 64 11.32 -9.91 17.23
C GLU A 64 11.65 -8.50 17.73
N PRO A 65 10.86 -7.47 17.38
CA PRO A 65 11.14 -6.11 17.82
C PRO A 65 10.84 -5.95 19.32
N TYR A 66 11.75 -5.29 20.07
CA TYR A 66 11.57 -5.00 21.50
C TYR A 66 10.33 -4.14 21.78
N PHE A 67 9.92 -3.32 20.81
CA PHE A 67 8.67 -2.58 20.85
C PHE A 67 8.17 -2.33 19.43
N THR A 68 6.85 -2.18 19.29
CA THR A 68 6.21 -1.72 18.07
C THR A 68 5.39 -0.48 18.35
N GLY A 69 5.37 0.44 17.40
CA GLY A 69 4.58 1.65 17.46
C GLY A 69 3.67 1.83 16.26
N ARG A 70 2.69 2.70 16.43
CA ARG A 70 1.74 3.08 15.38
C ARG A 70 1.36 4.53 15.53
N GLY A 71 1.05 5.17 14.41
CA GLY A 71 0.34 6.42 14.39
C GLY A 71 -0.08 6.80 12.99
N GLU A 72 -0.13 8.10 12.73
CA GLU A 72 -0.66 8.65 11.50
C GLU A 72 0.37 9.56 10.83
N TRP A 73 0.34 9.65 9.51
CA TRP A 73 1.19 10.55 8.75
C TRP A 73 0.40 11.26 7.66
N SER A 74 0.88 12.44 7.29
CA SER A 74 0.30 13.23 6.22
C SER A 74 1.38 13.93 5.42
N GLN A 75 1.12 14.10 4.13
CA GLN A 75 1.92 14.92 3.24
C GLN A 75 1.08 16.12 2.82
N ASP A 76 1.65 17.32 2.86
CA ASP A 76 0.99 18.51 2.30
C ASP A 76 1.02 18.40 0.76
N PRO A 77 -0.14 18.34 0.08
CA PRO A 77 -0.17 18.27 -1.38
C PRO A 77 0.47 19.49 -2.06
N ALA A 78 0.51 20.63 -1.40
CA ALA A 78 1.07 21.87 -1.92
C ALA A 78 2.60 21.95 -1.80
N THR A 79 3.20 21.13 -0.92
CA THR A 79 4.63 21.21 -0.59
C THR A 79 5.30 19.85 -0.79
N GLU A 80 5.76 19.63 -2.03
CA GLU A 80 6.47 18.40 -2.39
C GLU A 80 7.69 18.19 -1.46
N GLY A 81 7.85 16.96 -0.98
CA GLY A 81 8.98 16.60 -0.13
C GLY A 81 8.77 16.78 1.38
N LEU A 82 7.76 17.53 1.84
CA LEU A 82 7.48 17.71 3.27
C LEU A 82 6.33 16.84 3.75
N PHE A 83 6.47 16.27 4.94
CA PHE A 83 5.44 15.44 5.57
C PHE A 83 5.46 15.62 7.09
N ARG A 84 4.38 15.24 7.75
CA ARG A 84 4.27 15.17 9.21
C ARG A 84 3.86 13.78 9.61
N PHE A 85 4.33 13.30 10.75
CA PHE A 85 3.82 12.07 11.33
C PHE A 85 3.83 12.12 12.85
N ALA A 86 2.84 11.44 13.43
CA ALA A 86 2.74 11.17 14.84
C ALA A 86 2.94 9.68 15.09
N LEU A 87 3.65 9.33 16.15
CA LEU A 87 3.91 7.95 16.53
C LEU A 87 3.62 7.74 18.02
N ARG A 88 3.12 6.56 18.34
CA ARG A 88 2.98 6.08 19.72
C ARG A 88 3.58 4.72 19.85
N HIS A 89 4.33 4.48 20.92
CA HIS A 89 4.85 3.16 21.26
C HIS A 89 4.98 3.00 22.79
N PRO A 90 4.95 1.77 23.32
CA PRO A 90 5.23 1.55 24.73
C PRO A 90 6.66 1.99 25.06
N LEU A 91 6.87 2.52 26.27
CA LEU A 91 8.21 2.91 26.72
C LEU A 91 9.11 1.67 26.84
N PRO A 92 10.31 1.68 26.21
CA PRO A 92 11.26 0.60 26.38
C PRO A 92 11.89 0.71 27.78
N GLY A 93 11.42 -0.09 28.73
CA GLY A 93 11.96 -0.08 30.09
C GLY A 93 11.07 -0.74 31.14
N PRO A 94 11.53 -0.76 32.40
CA PRO A 94 10.81 -1.41 33.50
C PRO A 94 9.61 -0.61 33.99
N VAL A 95 9.54 0.69 33.68
CA VAL A 95 8.40 1.54 34.05
C VAL A 95 7.43 1.58 32.87
N PRO A 96 6.21 1.05 33.02
CA PRO A 96 5.22 1.05 31.94
C PRO A 96 4.75 2.47 31.64
N GLY A 97 4.54 2.72 30.35
CA GLY A 97 4.06 4.00 29.83
C GLY A 97 4.05 3.99 28.31
N GLU A 98 3.69 5.13 27.73
CA GLU A 98 3.60 5.34 26.28
C GLU A 98 4.39 6.60 25.89
N ALA A 99 5.31 6.45 24.94
CA ALA A 99 5.90 7.58 24.25
C ALA A 99 4.97 8.05 23.14
N ARG A 100 4.78 9.37 23.02
CA ARG A 100 4.04 10.02 21.95
C ARG A 100 4.93 11.05 21.29
N ALA A 101 5.21 10.86 20.01
CA ALA A 101 6.07 11.75 19.23
C ALA A 101 5.29 12.40 18.09
N GLU A 102 5.56 13.67 17.82
CA GLU A 102 5.09 14.40 16.64
C GLU A 102 6.30 14.99 15.93
N LEU A 103 6.46 14.66 14.65
CA LEU A 103 7.62 15.02 13.85
C LEU A 103 7.23 15.65 12.51
N ASP A 104 7.96 16.69 12.15
CA ASP A 104 7.96 17.26 10.80
C ASP A 104 9.17 16.71 10.05
N GLY A 105 8.90 16.13 8.88
CA GLY A 105 9.85 15.43 8.02
C GLY A 105 10.04 16.11 6.67
N ALA A 106 11.24 15.97 6.12
CA ALA A 106 11.58 16.33 4.76
C ALA A 106 12.33 15.18 4.08
N PHE A 107 11.90 14.81 2.88
CA PHE A 107 12.65 13.89 2.04
C PHE A 107 13.95 14.55 1.55
N LEU A 108 15.05 13.82 1.65
CA LEU A 108 16.38 14.23 1.23
C LEU A 108 16.64 13.81 -0.23
N HIS A 109 17.58 14.50 -0.87
CA HIS A 109 18.13 14.06 -2.16
C HIS A 109 18.80 12.69 -1.94
N GLY A 110 18.26 11.63 -2.56
CA GLY A 110 18.74 10.26 -2.36
C GLY A 110 17.80 9.33 -1.58
N ARG A 111 16.49 9.61 -1.57
CA ARG A 111 15.40 8.77 -0.98
C ARG A 111 15.41 8.60 0.55
N GLY A 112 16.42 9.12 1.25
CA GLY A 112 16.35 9.26 2.71
C GLY A 112 15.38 10.34 3.16
N PHE A 113 15.15 10.46 4.46
CA PHE A 113 14.44 11.60 5.04
C PHE A 113 15.12 12.05 6.34
N LEU A 114 14.89 13.30 6.70
CA LEU A 114 15.20 13.83 8.02
C LEU A 114 13.90 14.32 8.63
N ALA A 115 13.61 13.90 9.85
CA ALA A 115 12.47 14.39 10.62
C ALA A 115 12.91 14.89 11.99
N LYS A 116 12.27 15.96 12.46
CA LYS A 116 12.53 16.54 13.77
C LYS A 116 11.22 16.86 14.45
N GLY A 117 11.18 16.64 15.75
CA GLY A 117 9.96 16.79 16.50
C GLY A 117 10.17 16.76 18.00
N HIS A 118 9.09 16.46 18.69
CA HIS A 118 9.08 16.37 20.14
C HIS A 118 8.41 15.06 20.58
N THR A 119 8.94 14.48 21.65
CA THR A 119 8.38 13.30 22.31
C THR A 119 7.93 13.66 23.72
N TYR A 120 6.76 13.15 24.11
CA TYR A 120 6.26 13.15 25.49
C TYR A 120 6.08 11.72 25.97
N CYS A 121 6.57 11.42 27.17
CA CYS A 121 6.36 10.12 27.81
C CYS A 121 5.21 10.23 28.81
N HIS A 122 4.19 9.40 28.64
CA HIS A 122 3.02 9.31 29.52
C HIS A 122 3.12 8.03 30.35
N TYR A 123 3.17 8.16 31.67
CA TYR A 123 3.27 7.04 32.59
C TYR A 123 1.89 6.64 33.12
N GLU A 124 1.75 5.40 33.57
CA GLU A 124 0.46 4.88 34.11
C GLU A 124 0.01 5.59 35.39
N ASP A 125 0.94 6.18 36.14
CA ASP A 125 0.63 6.99 37.34
C ASP A 125 0.11 8.40 37.01
N GLY A 126 -0.04 8.73 35.72
CA GLY A 126 -0.51 10.02 35.23
C GLY A 126 0.60 11.07 35.07
N THR A 127 1.85 10.73 35.42
CA THR A 127 3.00 11.60 35.18
C THR A 127 3.24 11.75 33.68
N VAL A 128 3.64 12.95 33.26
CA VAL A 128 4.07 13.25 31.88
C VAL A 128 5.43 13.93 31.92
N THR A 129 6.38 13.42 31.14
CA THR A 129 7.70 14.04 30.96
C THR A 129 7.91 14.47 29.52
N GLY A 130 8.71 15.53 29.32
CA GLY A 130 9.00 16.11 28.01
C GLY A 130 8.59 17.60 27.91
N PRO A 131 8.69 18.21 26.71
CA PRO A 131 9.10 17.56 25.46
C PRO A 131 10.61 17.27 25.43
N SER A 132 10.98 16.06 25.02
CA SER A 132 12.34 15.77 24.56
C SER A 132 12.41 16.09 23.06
N VAL A 133 13.54 16.61 22.58
CA VAL A 133 13.71 16.82 21.14
C VAL A 133 14.08 15.48 20.51
N ILE A 134 13.34 15.06 19.49
CA ILE A 134 13.67 13.85 18.72
C ILE A 134 14.08 14.23 17.30
N THR A 135 15.16 13.62 16.84
CA THR A 135 15.58 13.66 15.43
C THR A 135 15.62 12.24 14.88
N VAL A 136 15.07 12.05 13.69
CA VAL A 136 15.02 10.77 13.00
C VAL A 136 15.64 10.95 11.62
N GLU A 137 16.74 10.25 11.38
CA GLU A 137 17.38 10.18 10.07
C GLU A 137 17.07 8.82 9.43
N GLY A 138 16.23 8.82 8.40
CA GLY A 138 15.89 7.63 7.64
C GLY A 138 16.84 7.47 6.46
N ALA A 139 17.63 6.39 6.44
CA ALA A 139 18.32 5.95 5.24
C ALA A 139 17.39 4.99 4.48
N ASP A 140 17.14 5.28 3.20
CA ASP A 140 16.38 4.35 2.35
C ASP A 140 17.14 3.02 2.28
N VAL A 141 16.53 1.95 2.80
CA VAL A 141 17.11 0.61 2.68
C VAL A 141 16.73 -0.06 1.37
N SER A 142 15.71 0.45 0.69
CA SER A 142 15.35 0.28 -0.71
C SER A 142 13.88 0.63 -0.89
N ALA A 143 13.48 1.08 -2.08
CA ALA A 143 12.06 1.20 -2.40
C ALA A 143 11.34 -0.15 -2.28
N PRO A 144 10.14 -0.17 -1.64
CA PRO A 144 9.25 -1.30 -1.70
C PRO A 144 8.99 -1.70 -3.15
N VAL A 145 8.76 -2.99 -3.36
CA VAL A 145 8.47 -3.53 -4.68
C VAL A 145 7.13 -4.24 -4.62
N VAL A 146 6.31 -3.99 -5.63
CA VAL A 146 5.09 -4.74 -5.85
C VAL A 146 5.27 -5.63 -7.06
N VAL A 147 4.90 -6.90 -6.93
CA VAL A 147 4.83 -7.84 -8.05
C VAL A 147 3.37 -8.17 -8.29
N LEU A 148 2.86 -7.80 -9.47
CA LEU A 148 1.54 -8.16 -9.93
C LEU A 148 1.65 -9.36 -10.87
N HIS A 149 1.14 -10.49 -10.43
CA HIS A 149 0.91 -11.66 -11.28
C HIS A 149 -0.53 -11.68 -11.78
N ARG A 150 -0.73 -12.13 -13.02
CA ARG A 150 -2.06 -12.22 -13.63
C ARG A 150 -2.28 -13.59 -14.28
N TRP A 151 -3.45 -14.16 -14.02
CA TRP A 151 -3.96 -15.33 -14.72
C TRP A 151 -5.30 -15.02 -15.35
N THR A 152 -5.50 -15.41 -16.60
CA THR A 152 -6.83 -15.45 -17.24
C THR A 152 -7.40 -16.85 -17.18
N THR A 153 -8.69 -16.96 -16.88
CA THR A 153 -9.38 -18.23 -16.59
C THR A 153 -10.87 -18.12 -16.92
N SER A 154 -11.62 -19.23 -16.87
CA SER A 154 -13.08 -19.20 -16.92
C SER A 154 -13.69 -18.90 -15.54
N PRO A 155 -14.94 -18.39 -15.48
CA PRO A 155 -15.66 -18.13 -14.23
C PRO A 155 -15.75 -19.34 -13.31
N GLU A 156 -15.95 -20.54 -13.86
CA GLU A 156 -16.08 -21.78 -13.10
C GLU A 156 -14.77 -22.18 -12.41
N ARG A 157 -13.63 -21.74 -12.96
CA ARG A 157 -12.28 -22.08 -12.46
C ARG A 157 -11.64 -20.99 -11.62
N GLN A 158 -12.13 -19.74 -11.67
CA GLN A 158 -11.49 -18.59 -11.04
C GLN A 158 -11.16 -18.79 -9.56
N ASN A 159 -12.13 -19.29 -8.77
CA ASN A 159 -11.92 -19.53 -7.35
C ASN A 159 -10.90 -20.66 -7.11
N ALA A 160 -10.94 -21.73 -7.91
CA ALA A 160 -9.98 -22.83 -7.80
C ALA A 160 -8.54 -22.38 -8.12
N VAL A 161 -8.37 -21.51 -9.12
CA VAL A 161 -7.07 -20.90 -9.45
C VAL A 161 -6.57 -20.04 -8.29
N ALA A 162 -7.42 -19.19 -7.74
CA ALA A 162 -7.07 -18.32 -6.61
C ALA A 162 -6.71 -19.12 -5.35
N ASP A 163 -7.48 -20.18 -5.05
CA ASP A 163 -7.23 -21.06 -3.90
C ASP A 163 -5.92 -21.84 -4.07
N THR A 164 -5.64 -22.31 -5.29
CA THR A 164 -4.36 -22.97 -5.62
C THR A 164 -3.16 -22.05 -5.35
N LEU A 165 -3.26 -20.76 -5.69
CA LEU A 165 -2.22 -19.78 -5.41
C LEU A 165 -2.05 -19.57 -3.90
N LEU A 166 -3.14 -19.34 -3.17
CA LEU A 166 -3.08 -19.16 -1.71
C LEU A 166 -2.47 -20.38 -1.02
N ASP A 167 -2.85 -21.58 -1.43
CA ASP A 167 -2.34 -22.83 -0.83
C ASP A 167 -0.87 -23.10 -1.17
N ALA A 168 -0.38 -22.64 -2.32
CA ALA A 168 1.05 -22.70 -2.63
C ALA A 168 1.86 -21.82 -1.68
N TRP A 169 1.39 -20.60 -1.42
CA TRP A 169 2.04 -19.67 -0.49
C TRP A 169 1.97 -20.15 0.95
N ARG A 170 0.82 -20.65 1.43
CA ARG A 170 0.67 -21.19 2.79
C ARG A 170 1.60 -22.37 3.09
N ARG A 171 1.89 -23.19 2.08
CA ARG A 171 2.76 -24.38 2.21
C ARG A 171 4.24 -24.05 2.12
N THR A 172 4.60 -22.82 1.77
CA THR A 172 5.99 -22.43 1.55
C THR A 172 6.59 -21.94 2.88
N PRO A 173 7.53 -22.68 3.49
CA PRO A 173 8.14 -22.33 4.77
C PRO A 173 9.26 -21.28 4.59
N ALA A 174 9.13 -20.37 3.61
CA ALA A 174 10.28 -19.61 3.12
C ALA A 174 10.83 -18.66 4.19
N PRO A 175 12.17 -18.57 4.33
CA PRO A 175 12.82 -17.61 5.23
C PRO A 175 12.65 -16.15 4.77
N ALA A 176 12.18 -15.93 3.53
CA ALA A 176 11.74 -14.64 3.02
C ALA A 176 10.37 -14.82 2.36
N SER A 177 9.36 -14.13 2.88
CA SER A 177 8.02 -14.04 2.30
C SER A 177 7.73 -12.58 1.96
N PRO A 178 6.84 -12.30 0.99
CA PRO A 178 6.35 -10.94 0.85
C PRO A 178 5.75 -10.50 2.19
N ARG A 179 5.87 -9.21 2.49
CA ARG A 179 5.20 -8.61 3.64
C ARG A 179 3.71 -8.88 3.59
N ALA A 180 3.13 -8.75 2.40
CA ALA A 180 1.76 -9.06 2.14
C ALA A 180 1.61 -9.67 0.75
N LEU A 181 0.82 -10.73 0.66
CA LEU A 181 0.25 -11.24 -0.58
C LEU A 181 -1.26 -11.06 -0.49
N THR A 182 -1.87 -10.47 -1.51
CA THR A 182 -3.32 -10.50 -1.68
C THR A 182 -3.65 -11.16 -3.01
N VAL A 183 -4.47 -12.21 -2.97
CA VAL A 183 -5.01 -12.84 -4.17
C VAL A 183 -6.37 -12.23 -4.45
N PHE A 184 -6.52 -11.61 -5.61
CA PHE A 184 -7.74 -10.97 -6.06
C PHE A 184 -8.44 -11.82 -7.13
N VAL A 185 -9.76 -11.82 -7.10
CA VAL A 185 -10.61 -12.36 -8.16
C VAL A 185 -11.36 -11.21 -8.83
N SER A 186 -11.39 -11.18 -10.16
CA SER A 186 -12.16 -10.18 -10.90
C SER A 186 -13.65 -10.46 -10.78
N THR A 187 -14.46 -9.40 -10.68
CA THR A 187 -15.92 -9.50 -10.54
C THR A 187 -16.60 -9.98 -11.83
N ASN A 188 -15.88 -9.91 -12.96
CA ASN A 188 -16.29 -10.50 -14.24
C ASN A 188 -16.00 -12.01 -14.35
N GLY A 189 -15.34 -12.64 -13.36
CA GLY A 189 -15.07 -14.07 -13.35
C GLY A 189 -13.89 -14.55 -14.21
N ASP A 190 -13.17 -13.66 -14.88
CA ASP A 190 -12.23 -14.04 -15.95
C ASP A 190 -10.74 -13.94 -15.57
N THR A 191 -10.44 -13.34 -14.41
CA THR A 191 -9.06 -12.97 -14.05
C THR A 191 -8.79 -13.21 -12.58
N VAL A 192 -7.60 -13.73 -12.27
CA VAL A 192 -7.04 -13.80 -10.93
C VAL A 192 -5.76 -12.98 -10.90
N PHE A 193 -5.58 -12.15 -9.87
CA PHE A 193 -4.31 -11.45 -9.62
C PHE A 193 -3.66 -11.95 -8.33
N GLY A 194 -2.34 -12.12 -8.36
CA GLY A 194 -1.52 -12.19 -7.16
C GLY A 194 -0.81 -10.85 -6.98
N TYR A 195 -1.09 -10.16 -5.88
CA TYR A 195 -0.50 -8.86 -5.54
C TYR A 195 0.48 -9.05 -4.39
N GLU A 196 1.77 -9.14 -4.69
CA GLU A 196 2.83 -9.32 -3.70
C GLU A 196 3.45 -7.98 -3.35
N GLN A 197 3.54 -7.67 -2.06
CA GLN A 197 4.23 -6.51 -1.51
C GLN A 197 5.51 -6.95 -0.81
N TRP A 198 6.63 -6.46 -1.30
CA TRP A 198 7.96 -6.72 -0.78
C TRP A 198 8.53 -5.47 -0.14
N SER A 199 9.18 -5.61 1.00
CA SER A 199 9.83 -4.49 1.69
C SER A 199 11.00 -3.94 0.86
N SER A 200 11.63 -4.79 0.04
CA SER A 200 12.78 -4.41 -0.77
C SER A 200 12.91 -5.17 -2.09
N SER A 201 13.56 -4.53 -3.07
CA SER A 201 14.00 -5.24 -4.28
C SER A 201 15.06 -6.31 -4.00
N ALA A 202 15.81 -6.18 -2.89
CA ALA A 202 16.81 -7.16 -2.48
C ALA A 202 16.14 -8.45 -1.98
N GLU A 203 15.15 -8.33 -1.08
CA GLU A 203 14.35 -9.47 -0.62
C GLU A 203 13.63 -10.16 -1.77
N LEU A 204 13.04 -9.40 -2.71
CA LEU A 204 12.44 -9.98 -3.91
C LEU A 204 13.46 -10.81 -4.69
N ARG A 205 14.67 -10.27 -4.96
CA ARG A 205 15.72 -11.00 -5.69
C ARG A 205 16.18 -12.26 -4.96
N ASP A 206 16.33 -12.19 -3.64
CA ASP A 206 16.69 -13.36 -2.83
C ASP A 206 15.60 -14.42 -2.86
N PHE A 207 14.33 -14.02 -2.78
CA PHE A 207 13.21 -14.93 -2.92
C PHE A 207 13.12 -15.51 -4.34
N GLU A 208 13.31 -14.70 -5.38
CA GLU A 208 13.37 -15.16 -6.78
C GLU A 208 14.43 -16.25 -6.97
N ARG A 209 15.58 -16.11 -6.32
CA ARG A 209 16.68 -17.07 -6.38
C ARG A 209 16.42 -18.35 -5.57
N LEU A 210 15.82 -18.23 -4.39
CA LEU A 210 15.81 -19.31 -3.40
C LEU A 210 14.43 -19.94 -3.14
N GLY A 211 13.35 -19.18 -3.29
CA GLY A 211 12.00 -19.56 -2.83
C GLY A 211 10.93 -19.58 -3.92
N ARG A 212 11.10 -18.85 -5.02
CA ARG A 212 10.07 -18.65 -6.06
C ARG A 212 9.55 -19.96 -6.68
N GLN A 213 10.44 -20.92 -6.92
CA GLN A 213 10.03 -22.23 -7.46
C GLN A 213 9.06 -22.99 -6.56
N ALA A 214 9.08 -22.77 -5.24
CA ALA A 214 8.18 -23.43 -4.30
C ALA A 214 6.74 -22.91 -4.39
N VAL A 215 6.55 -21.63 -4.76
CA VAL A 215 5.23 -20.97 -4.82
C VAL A 215 4.63 -20.92 -6.22
N GLU A 216 5.45 -20.87 -7.27
CA GLU A 216 4.93 -20.72 -8.63
C GLU A 216 4.17 -21.96 -9.11
N GLY A 217 4.49 -23.14 -8.57
CA GLY A 217 3.93 -24.40 -9.03
C GLY A 217 4.11 -24.61 -10.54
N GLY A 218 3.56 -25.70 -11.07
CA GLY A 218 3.47 -25.88 -12.53
C GLY A 218 2.40 -24.98 -13.15
N ALA A 219 2.12 -25.20 -14.43
CA ALA A 219 0.94 -24.63 -15.08
C ALA A 219 -0.33 -24.96 -14.25
N ILE A 220 -1.14 -23.94 -13.97
CA ILE A 220 -2.43 -24.13 -13.29
C ILE A 220 -3.45 -24.53 -14.34
N GLU A 221 -4.10 -25.67 -14.16
CA GLU A 221 -5.01 -26.22 -15.16
C GLU A 221 -6.18 -25.26 -15.46
N GLY A 222 -6.33 -24.91 -16.74
CA GLY A 222 -7.41 -24.02 -17.19
C GLY A 222 -7.16 -22.54 -16.90
N ALA A 223 -5.92 -22.16 -16.57
CA ALA A 223 -5.50 -20.78 -16.41
C ALA A 223 -4.23 -20.46 -17.21
N GLU A 224 -4.22 -19.31 -17.88
CA GLU A 224 -3.06 -18.82 -18.61
C GLU A 224 -2.38 -17.69 -17.83
N ARG A 225 -1.09 -17.85 -17.54
CA ARG A 225 -0.30 -16.87 -16.78
C ARG A 225 0.33 -15.83 -17.72
N SER A 226 0.10 -14.55 -17.44
CA SER A 226 0.84 -13.46 -18.07
C SER A 226 2.21 -13.23 -17.42
N PRO A 227 3.16 -12.60 -18.12
CA PRO A 227 4.38 -12.10 -17.49
C PRO A 227 4.06 -11.27 -16.25
N ALA A 228 4.84 -11.47 -15.18
CA ALA A 228 4.71 -10.70 -13.96
C ALA A 228 5.11 -9.24 -14.20
N LEU A 229 4.39 -8.32 -13.58
CA LEU A 229 4.70 -6.90 -13.61
C LEU A 229 5.34 -6.51 -12.27
N VAL A 230 6.62 -6.11 -12.31
CA VAL A 230 7.37 -5.63 -11.14
C VAL A 230 7.36 -4.11 -11.15
N THR A 231 6.88 -3.49 -10.08
CA THR A 231 6.72 -2.03 -9.95
C THR A 231 7.23 -1.53 -8.60
N VAL A 232 7.53 -0.23 -8.55
CA VAL A 232 7.79 0.49 -7.32
C VAL A 232 6.68 1.52 -7.09
N PRO A 233 6.26 1.76 -5.83
CA PRO A 233 5.34 2.85 -5.51
C PRO A 233 5.85 4.19 -6.04
N TYR A 234 4.96 4.99 -6.62
CA TYR A 234 5.29 6.31 -7.14
C TYR A 234 4.41 7.41 -6.53
N ARG A 235 3.09 7.28 -6.64
CA ARG A 235 2.14 8.30 -6.18
C ARG A 235 0.95 7.62 -5.52
N SER A 236 0.46 8.19 -4.42
CA SER A 236 -0.74 7.70 -3.74
C SER A 236 -1.60 8.87 -3.30
N ARG A 237 -2.92 8.67 -3.34
CA ARG A 237 -3.91 9.59 -2.82
C ARG A 237 -4.98 8.82 -2.06
N THR A 238 -5.28 9.27 -0.87
CA THR A 238 -6.44 8.85 -0.08
C THR A 238 -7.44 9.99 -0.05
N VAL A 239 -8.72 9.67 -0.19
CA VAL A 239 -9.81 10.60 0.02
C VAL A 239 -10.15 10.57 1.51
N ASP A 240 -10.13 11.72 2.17
CA ASP A 240 -10.48 11.81 3.58
C ASP A 240 -11.91 11.29 3.78
N PRO A 241 -12.14 10.32 4.68
CA PRO A 241 -13.44 9.69 4.83
C PRO A 241 -14.48 10.55 5.60
N GLY A 242 -14.23 11.85 5.75
CA GLY A 242 -14.98 12.73 6.65
C GLY A 242 -14.54 12.59 8.12
N PRO A 243 -15.36 13.03 9.10
CA PRO A 243 -14.96 13.09 10.51
C PRO A 243 -14.45 11.74 11.04
N ALA A 244 -13.42 11.82 11.88
CA ALA A 244 -12.65 10.69 12.41
C ALA A 244 -13.54 9.53 12.91
N GLY A 245 -13.43 8.36 12.27
CA GLY A 245 -14.07 7.12 12.72
C GLY A 245 -14.75 6.29 11.61
N SER A 246 -15.06 6.88 10.45
CA SER A 246 -15.56 6.13 9.29
C SER A 246 -14.40 5.59 8.45
N SER A 247 -13.74 4.52 8.87
CA SER A 247 -12.92 3.76 7.89
C SER A 247 -13.87 3.19 6.84
N ALA A 248 -13.95 3.83 5.68
CA ALA A 248 -14.71 3.29 4.56
C ALA A 248 -13.94 2.09 4.02
N THR A 249 -14.37 0.89 4.41
CA THR A 249 -13.83 -0.34 3.86
C THR A 249 -14.10 -0.35 2.35
N PRO A 250 -13.09 -0.62 1.50
CA PRO A 250 -13.31 -0.79 0.07
C PRO A 250 -14.36 -1.87 -0.19
N GLY A 251 -15.28 -1.62 -1.11
CA GLY A 251 -16.20 -2.62 -1.65
C GLY A 251 -15.62 -3.30 -2.90
N CYS A 252 -14.70 -2.65 -3.62
CA CYS A 252 -13.88 -3.29 -4.65
C CYS A 252 -12.56 -2.53 -4.88
N VAL A 253 -11.61 -3.22 -5.50
CA VAL A 253 -10.37 -2.63 -6.02
C VAL A 253 -10.32 -2.76 -7.53
N VAL A 254 -10.02 -1.66 -8.21
CA VAL A 254 -9.82 -1.63 -9.66
C VAL A 254 -8.33 -1.69 -9.92
N ILE A 255 -7.90 -2.77 -10.55
CA ILE A 255 -6.51 -3.00 -10.97
C ILE A 255 -6.44 -2.77 -12.49
N THR A 256 -5.67 -1.77 -12.90
CA THR A 256 -5.47 -1.42 -14.32
C THR A 256 -4.00 -1.17 -14.60
N THR A 257 -3.52 -1.57 -15.79
CA THR A 257 -2.17 -1.24 -16.24
C THR A 257 -2.18 -0.34 -17.47
N PHE A 258 -1.15 0.50 -17.60
CA PHE A 258 -1.00 1.46 -18.69
C PHE A 258 0.46 1.50 -19.16
N GLY A 259 0.71 1.33 -20.45
CA GLY A 259 2.05 1.41 -21.05
C GLY A 259 2.37 2.83 -21.53
N PHE A 260 3.57 3.31 -21.24
CA PHE A 260 4.09 4.60 -21.66
C PHE A 260 5.45 4.44 -22.33
N GLY A 261 5.79 5.34 -23.26
CA GLY A 261 7.09 5.37 -23.92
C GLY A 261 8.25 5.85 -23.03
N SER A 262 7.97 6.44 -21.86
CA SER A 262 9.00 6.91 -20.93
C SER A 262 8.49 6.97 -19.49
N ALA A 263 9.42 6.85 -18.53
CA ALA A 263 9.15 7.04 -17.11
C ALA A 263 8.67 8.45 -16.78
N GLU A 264 9.15 9.47 -17.51
CA GLU A 264 8.74 10.86 -17.33
C GLU A 264 7.25 11.04 -17.64
N ASN A 265 6.77 10.53 -18.78
CA ASN A 265 5.37 10.64 -19.17
C ASN A 265 4.47 9.85 -18.21
N ALA A 266 4.91 8.66 -17.77
CA ALA A 266 4.19 7.86 -16.78
C ALA A 266 4.01 8.62 -15.45
N ARG A 267 5.06 9.29 -14.98
CA ARG A 267 5.04 10.12 -13.77
C ARG A 267 4.14 11.32 -13.92
N ALA A 268 4.32 12.09 -15.00
CA ALA A 268 3.52 13.27 -15.28
C ALA A 268 2.03 12.95 -15.39
N TRP A 269 1.67 11.81 -15.98
CA TRP A 269 0.28 11.35 -16.04
C TRP A 269 -0.31 11.00 -14.66
N ALA A 270 0.42 10.23 -13.83
CA ALA A 270 -0.02 9.90 -12.47
C ALA A 270 -0.17 11.16 -11.59
N ASP A 271 0.71 12.14 -11.78
CA ASP A 271 0.66 13.43 -11.09
C ASP A 271 -0.53 14.26 -11.57
N ALA A 272 -0.77 14.31 -12.87
CA ALA A 272 -1.91 15.02 -13.46
C ALA A 272 -3.24 14.48 -12.92
N ILE A 273 -3.39 13.16 -12.79
CA ILE A 273 -4.59 12.57 -12.16
C ILE A 273 -4.72 13.03 -10.71
N THR A 274 -3.63 12.97 -9.94
CA THR A 274 -3.64 13.37 -8.52
C THR A 274 -4.03 14.84 -8.36
N VAL A 275 -3.52 15.71 -9.23
CA VAL A 275 -3.90 17.14 -9.29
C VAL A 275 -5.36 17.28 -9.66
N ALA A 276 -5.83 16.58 -10.70
CA ALA A 276 -7.19 16.67 -11.20
C ALA A 276 -8.23 16.23 -10.16
N GLU A 277 -7.94 15.20 -9.37
CA GLU A 277 -8.84 14.80 -8.30
C GLU A 277 -8.79 15.74 -7.09
N THR A 278 -7.64 16.35 -6.80
CA THR A 278 -7.48 17.30 -5.68
C THR A 278 -8.13 18.65 -5.97
N ALA A 279 -8.15 19.07 -7.22
CA ALA A 279 -8.78 20.32 -7.64
C ALA A 279 -10.31 20.24 -7.69
N GLN A 280 -10.91 19.05 -7.54
CA GLN A 280 -12.38 18.93 -7.56
C GLN A 280 -13.00 19.63 -6.33
N PRO A 281 -14.08 20.42 -6.51
CA PRO A 281 -14.78 21.03 -5.39
C PRO A 281 -15.35 20.00 -4.41
N GLU A 282 -15.81 18.87 -4.94
CA GLU A 282 -16.32 17.74 -4.19
C GLU A 282 -15.49 16.50 -4.53
N PRO A 283 -15.20 15.62 -3.54
CA PRO A 283 -14.51 14.37 -3.82
C PRO A 283 -15.25 13.52 -4.85
N THR A 284 -14.51 12.80 -5.70
CA THR A 284 -15.10 11.83 -6.64
C THR A 284 -15.95 10.81 -5.87
N PRO A 285 -17.27 10.72 -6.14
CA PRO A 285 -18.16 9.88 -5.36
C PRO A 285 -17.70 8.41 -5.32
N GLY A 286 -17.51 7.90 -4.10
CA GLY A 286 -17.14 6.51 -3.83
C GLY A 286 -15.68 6.13 -4.12
N LEU A 287 -14.83 7.05 -4.59
CA LEU A 287 -13.38 6.84 -4.63
C LEU A 287 -12.84 6.96 -3.20
N LEU A 288 -12.09 5.96 -2.74
CA LEU A 288 -11.50 5.92 -1.40
C LEU A 288 -9.99 6.16 -1.45
N ALA A 289 -9.31 5.50 -2.38
CA ALA A 289 -7.88 5.66 -2.58
C ALA A 289 -7.47 5.36 -4.01
N ARG A 290 -6.30 5.86 -4.39
CA ARG A 290 -5.66 5.55 -5.67
C ARG A 290 -4.15 5.50 -5.49
N HIS A 291 -3.54 4.41 -5.96
CA HIS A 291 -2.12 4.14 -5.90
C HIS A 291 -1.58 3.91 -7.31
N PHE A 292 -0.50 4.60 -7.62
CA PHE A 292 0.25 4.48 -8.86
C PHE A 292 1.61 3.90 -8.56
N LEU A 293 1.91 2.79 -9.22
CA LEU A 293 3.20 2.12 -9.15
C LEU A 293 3.77 2.03 -10.56
N ILE A 294 5.07 2.25 -10.71
CA ILE A 294 5.73 2.33 -12.02
C ILE A 294 6.78 1.22 -12.13
N SER A 295 6.81 0.54 -13.27
CA SER A 295 7.81 -0.48 -13.56
C SER A 295 9.20 0.12 -13.80
N GLY A 296 10.22 -0.74 -13.79
CA GLY A 296 11.48 -0.42 -14.44
C GLY A 296 11.30 -0.16 -15.95
N ALA A 297 12.24 0.56 -16.55
CA ALA A 297 12.27 0.76 -18.00
C ALA A 297 12.65 -0.55 -18.71
N ALA A 298 11.88 -0.91 -19.73
CA ALA A 298 12.23 -1.94 -20.69
C ALA A 298 13.40 -1.49 -21.58
N ALA A 299 13.93 -2.40 -22.40
CA ALA A 299 15.09 -2.12 -23.25
C ALA A 299 14.84 -1.02 -24.30
N ASP A 300 13.59 -0.82 -24.69
CA ASP A 300 13.13 0.24 -25.59
C ASP A 300 12.79 1.56 -24.86
N GLY A 301 13.01 1.62 -23.54
CA GLY A 301 12.68 2.76 -22.69
C GLY A 301 11.22 2.80 -22.20
N GLY A 302 10.38 1.87 -22.67
CA GLY A 302 8.99 1.78 -22.27
C GLY A 302 8.82 1.42 -20.79
N VAL A 303 7.76 1.91 -20.16
CA VAL A 303 7.38 1.59 -18.78
C VAL A 303 5.90 1.23 -18.69
N GLN A 304 5.53 0.50 -17.65
CA GLN A 304 4.15 0.20 -17.29
C GLN A 304 3.81 0.91 -15.98
N VAL A 305 2.62 1.50 -15.92
CA VAL A 305 2.02 2.01 -14.69
C VAL A 305 0.94 1.04 -14.25
N LEU A 306 1.04 0.57 -13.02
CA LEU A 306 -0.03 -0.10 -12.30
C LEU A 306 -0.82 0.94 -11.54
N ASN A 307 -2.11 1.06 -11.86
CA ASN A 307 -3.08 1.85 -11.13
C ASN A 307 -3.99 0.92 -10.33
N CYS A 308 -3.90 1.01 -9.01
CA CYS A 308 -4.79 0.34 -8.06
C CYS A 308 -5.67 1.41 -7.41
N SER A 309 -6.97 1.39 -7.66
CA SER A 309 -7.91 2.30 -6.99
C SER A 309 -8.95 1.56 -6.17
N GLU A 310 -9.19 2.07 -4.97
CA GLU A 310 -10.12 1.52 -4.01
C GLU A 310 -11.43 2.30 -4.09
N TRP A 311 -12.53 1.57 -4.18
CA TRP A 311 -13.87 2.13 -4.35
C TRP A 311 -14.81 1.57 -3.30
N SER A 312 -15.79 2.37 -2.88
CA SER A 312 -16.87 1.92 -1.99
C SER A 312 -17.70 0.78 -2.59
N GLY A 313 -17.68 0.62 -3.92
CA GLY A 313 -18.28 -0.50 -4.61
C GLY A 313 -18.13 -0.41 -6.13
N GLU A 314 -18.51 -1.48 -6.82
CA GLU A 314 -18.40 -1.58 -8.28
C GLU A 314 -19.24 -0.54 -9.02
N ASP A 315 -20.42 -0.22 -8.49
CA ASP A 315 -21.37 0.74 -9.05
C ASP A 315 -20.83 2.16 -8.99
N ALA A 316 -20.11 2.53 -7.92
CA ALA A 316 -19.46 3.84 -7.81
C ALA A 316 -18.39 4.01 -8.89
N HIS A 317 -17.53 3.00 -9.09
CA HIS A 317 -16.56 3.02 -10.18
C HIS A 317 -17.23 3.04 -11.56
N ARG A 318 -18.37 2.35 -11.73
CA ARG A 318 -19.12 2.36 -13.01
C ARG A 318 -19.68 3.76 -13.29
N ALA A 319 -20.33 4.37 -12.31
CA ALA A 319 -20.89 5.71 -12.41
C ALA A 319 -19.81 6.75 -12.73
N PHE A 320 -18.62 6.62 -12.15
CA PHE A 320 -17.47 7.46 -12.47
C PHE A 320 -17.05 7.36 -13.94
N LEU A 321 -16.96 6.15 -14.50
CA LEU A 321 -16.62 5.96 -15.91
C LEU A 321 -17.71 6.46 -16.87
N GLU A 322 -18.98 6.35 -16.48
CA GLU A 322 -20.13 6.79 -17.28
C GLU A 322 -20.33 8.31 -17.24
N ASN A 323 -19.86 8.98 -16.18
CA ASN A 323 -20.01 10.42 -15.97
C ASN A 323 -18.64 11.06 -15.69
N PRO A 324 -17.75 11.11 -16.70
CA PRO A 324 -16.42 11.68 -16.51
C PRO A 324 -16.53 13.15 -16.12
N VAL A 325 -15.74 13.54 -15.11
CA VAL A 325 -15.70 14.92 -14.65
C VAL A 325 -14.96 15.76 -15.69
N VAL A 326 -15.60 16.84 -16.16
CA VAL A 326 -15.01 17.75 -17.14
C VAL A 326 -14.49 19.00 -16.41
N THR A 327 -13.22 18.97 -16.00
CA THR A 327 -12.49 20.16 -15.53
C THR A 327 -11.24 20.41 -16.40
N PRO A 328 -10.64 21.61 -16.38
CA PRO A 328 -9.38 21.87 -17.05
C PRO A 328 -8.26 20.91 -16.63
N GLU A 329 -8.25 20.46 -15.38
CA GLU A 329 -7.26 19.49 -14.88
C GLU A 329 -7.49 18.09 -15.46
N TRP A 330 -8.75 17.65 -15.59
CA TRP A 330 -9.06 16.39 -16.25
C TRP A 330 -8.78 16.44 -17.76
N GLN A 331 -8.94 17.60 -18.41
CA GLN A 331 -8.50 17.78 -19.80
C GLN A 331 -6.99 17.60 -19.96
N ARG A 332 -6.18 18.07 -19.00
CA ARG A 332 -4.72 17.80 -19.00
C ARG A 332 -4.40 16.31 -18.86
N VAL A 333 -5.19 15.55 -18.09
CA VAL A 333 -5.04 14.09 -18.02
C VAL A 333 -5.33 13.46 -19.39
N GLU A 334 -6.36 13.94 -20.09
CA GLU A 334 -6.73 13.46 -21.41
C GLU A 334 -5.65 13.73 -22.47
N GLU A 335 -4.87 14.82 -22.37
CA GLU A 335 -3.76 15.12 -23.28
C GLU A 335 -2.74 13.97 -23.34
N PHE A 336 -2.53 13.27 -22.21
CA PHE A 336 -1.64 12.11 -22.16
C PHE A 336 -2.20 10.89 -22.88
N THR A 337 -3.51 10.79 -23.12
CA THR A 337 -4.15 9.59 -23.72
C THR A 337 -3.63 9.28 -25.13
N SER A 338 -3.07 10.28 -25.80
CA SER A 338 -2.34 10.10 -27.05
C SER A 338 -1.03 9.33 -26.81
N GLY A 339 -1.02 8.04 -27.16
CA GLY A 339 0.18 7.20 -27.08
C GLY A 339 0.32 6.34 -25.82
N ILE A 340 -0.70 6.31 -24.95
CA ILE A 340 -0.76 5.32 -23.86
C ILE A 340 -1.28 3.99 -24.43
N THR A 341 -0.64 2.89 -24.07
CA THR A 341 -1.17 1.55 -24.33
C THR A 341 -2.01 1.10 -23.15
N HIS A 342 -3.31 0.94 -23.34
CA HIS A 342 -4.18 0.43 -22.28
C HIS A 342 -3.97 -1.07 -22.07
N GLY A 343 -3.64 -1.45 -20.85
CA GLY A 343 -3.66 -2.83 -20.40
C GLY A 343 -5.03 -3.25 -19.86
N PRO A 344 -5.13 -4.47 -19.31
CA PRO A 344 -6.38 -4.95 -18.71
C PRO A 344 -6.77 -4.10 -17.49
N GLY A 345 -8.03 -3.66 -17.45
CA GLY A 345 -8.67 -3.11 -16.25
C GLY A 345 -9.68 -4.11 -15.68
N ARG A 346 -9.63 -4.38 -14.38
CA ARG A 346 -10.60 -5.26 -13.69
C ARG A 346 -11.00 -4.70 -12.34
N ARG A 347 -12.31 -4.66 -12.09
CA ARG A 347 -12.88 -4.60 -10.73
C ARG A 347 -12.66 -5.96 -10.08
N CYS A 348 -12.17 -5.93 -8.85
CA CYS A 348 -11.74 -7.12 -8.14
C CYS A 348 -12.15 -7.04 -6.67
N VAL A 349 -12.26 -8.23 -6.06
CA VAL A 349 -12.40 -8.42 -4.62
C VAL A 349 -11.29 -9.36 -4.14
N PRO A 350 -10.76 -9.18 -2.92
CA PRO A 350 -9.77 -10.09 -2.37
C PRO A 350 -10.42 -11.44 -2.09
N ARG A 351 -9.79 -12.50 -2.58
CA ARG A 351 -10.11 -13.90 -2.25
C ARG A 351 -9.44 -14.33 -0.94
N GLY A 352 -8.25 -13.79 -0.67
CA GLY A 352 -7.49 -14.04 0.55
C GLY A 352 -6.20 -13.22 0.61
N THR A 353 -5.72 -13.02 1.84
CA THR A 353 -4.50 -12.25 2.15
C THR A 353 -3.59 -13.08 3.05
N LEU A 354 -2.27 -12.98 2.85
CA LEU A 354 -1.22 -13.56 3.70
C LEU A 354 -0.17 -12.49 4.04
N PRO A 355 0.42 -12.49 5.26
CA PRO A 355 -0.04 -13.26 6.41
C PRO A 355 -1.47 -12.84 6.79
N THR A 356 -2.23 -13.77 7.37
CA THR A 356 -3.51 -13.44 7.98
C THR A 356 -3.22 -12.76 9.31
N ASP A 357 -3.71 -11.53 9.50
CA ASP A 357 -3.65 -10.82 10.78
C ASP A 357 -4.26 -11.64 11.93
#